data_AF-A0A3A9ZTH6-F1
#
_entry.id   AF-A0A3A9ZTH6-F1
#
_cell.length_a   1.000
_cell.length_b   1.000
_cell.length_c   1.000
_cell.angle_alpha   90.00
_cell.angle_beta   90.00
_cell.angle_gamma   90.00
#
_symmetry.space_group_name_H-M   'P 1'
#
loop_
_entity.id
_entity.type
_entity.pdbx_description
1 polymer ?
#
loop_
_entity_poly.entity_id
_entity_poly.type
_entity_poly.pdbx_seq_one_letter_code
_entity_poly.pdbx_strand_id
1 'polypeptide(L)'
;MRVARRLRAFNLPEPAPPFTAEAWCAAIARQRRRGIHVVARPLNAEAPSGFVYTGQVQDFVVLDDALAPMARTQTLLHEVAHLVLGHKVNVLHEDVDREVEREAEIAADLLALRLARAAQQRPGSPRSSVWPRRGTGPGEGSGWLQRRQADWDLHMLWTTMRAAVPEICLDGPPDDGYEALSPLGARRARRHRQVVEIHDALRQLRPWYCMDVYLSAQGRAQRNRLDAESVRTIAEAAGIAVALRRKIAGAAGDIQAPHAEACMDLPASLRPAAHRLARLSHAMRHSPLVTAEVAQWGSVVTGARPATLIELQTQRAPKLSRAA
;
A
#
# COMPACT_ATOMS: atom_id res chain seq x y z
N MET A 1 -14.88 -8.65 16.95
CA MET A 1 -15.09 -8.20 18.36
C MET A 1 -14.07 -8.69 19.38
N ARG A 2 -13.46 -9.89 19.24
CA ARG A 2 -12.42 -10.43 20.14
C ARG A 2 -11.17 -9.55 20.23
N VAL A 3 -10.58 -9.17 19.09
CA VAL A 3 -9.36 -8.33 19.00
C VAL A 3 -9.53 -6.98 19.71
N ALA A 4 -10.63 -6.27 19.43
CA ALA A 4 -10.93 -4.99 20.08
C ALA A 4 -11.08 -5.13 21.61
N ARG A 5 -11.59 -6.26 22.11
CA ARG A 5 -11.67 -6.53 23.55
C ARG A 5 -10.29 -6.76 24.14
N ARG A 6 -9.42 -7.52 23.46
CA ARG A 6 -8.02 -7.73 23.88
C ARG A 6 -7.25 -6.42 23.92
N LEU A 7 -7.32 -5.60 22.86
CA LEU A 7 -6.68 -4.29 22.84
C LEU A 7 -7.15 -3.37 23.98
N ARG A 8 -8.44 -3.40 24.32
CA ARG A 8 -8.96 -2.67 25.49
C ARG A 8 -8.40 -3.19 26.81
N ALA A 9 -8.21 -4.50 26.96
CA ALA A 9 -7.64 -5.09 28.17
C ALA A 9 -6.19 -4.64 28.42
N PHE A 10 -5.43 -4.29 27.38
CA PHE A 10 -4.09 -3.71 27.52
C PHE A 10 -4.09 -2.24 27.98
N ASN A 11 -5.25 -1.58 28.02
CA ASN A 11 -5.41 -0.20 28.45
C ASN A 11 -4.44 0.78 27.76
N LEU A 12 -4.21 0.61 26.45
CA LEU A 12 -3.21 1.39 25.70
C LEU A 12 -3.40 2.89 25.90
N PRO A 13 -2.30 3.68 25.97
CA PRO A 13 -2.38 5.11 26.21
C PRO A 13 -3.11 5.77 25.05
N GLU A 14 -3.80 6.89 25.31
CA GLU A 14 -4.40 7.66 24.22
C GLU A 14 -3.30 8.26 23.32
N PRO A 15 -3.50 8.29 21.99
CA PRO A 15 -2.59 9.00 21.11
C PRO A 15 -2.57 10.49 21.44
N ALA A 16 -1.37 11.06 21.53
CA ALA A 16 -1.14 12.47 21.83
C ALA A 16 -0.33 13.14 20.69
N PRO A 17 -0.30 14.49 20.60
CA PRO A 17 0.56 15.20 19.66
C PRO A 17 2.02 14.71 19.72
N PRO A 18 2.70 14.55 18.56
CA PRO A 18 2.32 14.96 17.21
C PRO A 18 1.31 14.07 16.46
N PHE A 19 0.64 13.11 17.13
CA PHE A 19 -0.29 12.16 16.52
C PHE A 19 0.31 11.34 15.36
N THR A 20 1.59 11.03 15.47
CA THR A 20 2.27 10.07 14.59
C THR A 20 2.26 8.69 15.22
N ALA A 21 2.38 7.65 14.38
CA ALA A 21 2.48 6.29 14.88
C ALA A 21 3.73 6.13 15.75
N GLU A 22 4.86 6.71 15.37
CA GLU A 22 6.12 6.68 16.12
C GLU A 22 5.97 7.31 17.52
N ALA A 23 5.34 8.48 17.63
CA ALA A 23 5.12 9.13 18.92
C ALA A 23 4.21 8.29 19.83
N TRP A 24 3.20 7.65 19.24
CA TRP A 24 2.31 6.78 20.00
C TRP A 24 3.00 5.47 20.42
N CYS A 25 3.85 4.89 19.56
CA CYS A 25 4.69 3.74 19.91
C CYS A 25 5.59 4.06 21.11
N ALA A 26 6.19 5.25 21.16
CA ALA A 26 6.98 5.68 22.31
C ALA A 26 6.13 5.77 23.60
N ALA A 27 4.87 6.19 23.50
CA ALA A 27 3.96 6.18 24.65
C ALA A 27 3.58 4.75 25.09
N ILE A 28 3.31 3.86 24.14
CA ILE A 28 3.05 2.44 24.41
C ILE A 28 4.27 1.78 25.09
N ALA A 29 5.48 2.06 24.61
CA ALA A 29 6.73 1.58 25.20
C ALA A 29 6.88 1.99 26.67
N ARG A 30 6.63 3.27 26.98
CA ARG A 30 6.67 3.79 28.37
C ARG A 30 5.66 3.05 29.27
N GLN A 31 4.44 2.85 28.80
CA GLN A 31 3.41 2.13 29.57
C GLN A 31 3.77 0.66 29.79
N ARG A 32 4.32 -0.02 28.78
CA ARG A 32 4.80 -1.41 28.89
C ARG A 32 6.02 -1.54 29.80
N ARG A 33 6.67 -0.43 30.18
CA ARG A 33 7.98 -0.40 30.86
C ARG A 33 9.03 -1.23 30.11
N ARG A 34 8.95 -1.21 28.77
CA ARG A 34 9.82 -1.94 27.86
C ARG A 34 9.98 -1.13 26.57
N GLY A 35 11.22 -0.84 26.21
CA GLY A 35 11.53 0.02 25.06
C GLY A 35 11.00 -0.56 23.74
N ILE A 36 10.51 0.31 22.86
CA ILE A 36 10.22 0.00 21.46
C ILE A 36 11.04 0.99 20.62
N HIS A 37 12.04 0.50 19.91
CA HIS A 37 12.90 1.30 19.05
C HIS A 37 12.49 1.11 17.60
N VAL A 38 11.93 2.15 16.99
CA VAL A 38 11.58 2.14 15.57
C VAL A 38 12.82 2.50 14.75
N VAL A 39 13.22 1.61 13.85
CA VAL A 39 14.40 1.77 12.99
C VAL A 39 13.94 1.77 11.54
N ALA A 40 14.20 2.86 10.82
CA ALA A 40 14.07 2.89 9.36
C ALA A 40 15.39 2.44 8.73
N ARG A 41 15.34 1.52 7.76
CA ARG A 41 16.49 1.15 6.94
C ARG A 41 16.04 0.61 5.60
N PRO A 42 16.87 0.66 4.56
CA PRO A 42 16.54 0.01 3.30
C PRO A 42 16.44 -1.48 3.54
N LEU A 43 15.29 -2.05 3.19
CA LEU A 43 15.08 -3.49 3.14
C LEU A 43 15.05 -3.92 1.68
N ASN A 44 15.58 -5.10 1.40
CA ASN A 44 15.47 -5.67 0.05
C ASN A 44 14.00 -6.01 -0.27
N ALA A 45 13.69 -6.21 -1.55
CA ALA A 45 12.33 -6.50 -1.99
C ALA A 45 11.80 -7.86 -1.47
N GLU A 46 12.70 -8.76 -1.05
CA GLU A 46 12.39 -10.10 -0.56
C GLU A 46 12.05 -10.13 0.93
N ALA A 47 12.62 -9.23 1.74
CA ALA A 47 12.31 -9.07 3.15
C ALA A 47 10.93 -8.45 3.33
N PRO A 48 10.19 -8.73 4.42
CA PRO A 48 8.92 -8.07 4.69
C PRO A 48 9.08 -6.54 4.81
N SER A 49 7.98 -5.80 4.62
CA SER A 49 7.99 -4.32 4.69
C SER A 49 8.37 -3.80 6.08
N GLY A 50 8.15 -4.60 7.12
CA GLY A 50 8.68 -4.41 8.45
C GLY A 50 8.73 -5.72 9.21
N PHE A 51 9.38 -5.71 10.36
CA PHE A 51 9.40 -6.83 11.29
C PHE A 51 9.77 -6.39 12.70
N VAL A 52 9.33 -7.17 13.69
CA VAL A 52 9.70 -7.02 15.09
C VAL A 52 10.87 -7.94 15.45
N TYR A 53 11.88 -7.39 16.11
CA TYR A 53 12.90 -8.15 16.84
C TYR A 53 12.75 -7.91 18.35
N THR A 54 12.33 -8.94 19.08
CA THR A 54 12.18 -8.89 20.55
C THR A 54 13.54 -9.18 21.21
N GLY A 55 14.24 -8.12 21.65
CA GLY A 55 15.50 -8.26 22.39
C GLY A 55 15.30 -8.63 23.87
N GLN A 56 16.37 -8.70 24.64
CA GLN A 56 16.24 -8.97 26.09
C GLN A 56 15.65 -7.77 26.85
N VAL A 57 16.19 -6.56 26.59
CA VAL A 57 15.85 -5.33 27.32
C VAL A 57 14.83 -4.45 26.56
N GLN A 58 14.83 -4.54 25.23
CA GLN A 58 14.01 -3.70 24.38
C GLN A 58 13.60 -4.44 23.11
N ASP A 59 12.48 -4.00 22.53
CA ASP A 59 11.97 -4.47 21.26
C ASP A 59 12.42 -3.50 20.17
N PHE A 60 12.75 -4.02 18.99
CA PHE A 60 13.05 -3.22 17.80
C PHE A 60 11.97 -3.47 16.77
N VAL A 61 11.46 -2.41 16.17
CA VAL A 61 10.57 -2.47 15.01
C VAL A 61 11.36 -1.94 13.83
N VAL A 62 11.73 -2.82 12.91
CA VAL A 62 12.48 -2.46 11.71
C VAL A 62 11.47 -2.24 10.58
N LEU A 63 11.57 -1.10 9.90
CA LEU A 63 10.71 -0.74 8.78
C LEU A 63 11.57 -0.43 7.56
N ASP A 64 11.11 -0.83 6.39
CA ASP A 64 11.64 -0.37 5.10
C ASP A 64 11.50 1.16 5.03
N ASP A 65 12.62 1.86 4.85
CA ASP A 65 12.68 3.32 4.84
C ASP A 65 12.00 3.94 3.61
N ALA A 66 11.83 3.16 2.55
CA ALA A 66 11.20 3.61 1.33
C ALA A 66 9.69 3.30 1.30
N LEU A 67 9.10 2.86 2.43
CA LEU A 67 7.64 2.80 2.58
C LEU A 67 7.02 4.19 2.53
N ALA A 68 5.97 4.32 1.72
CA ALA A 68 5.13 5.51 1.72
C ALA A 68 4.53 5.77 3.13
N PRO A 69 4.30 7.02 3.54
CA PRO A 69 3.92 7.35 4.92
C PRO A 69 2.72 6.57 5.50
N MET A 70 1.69 6.33 4.68
CA MET A 70 0.53 5.54 5.09
C MET A 70 0.86 4.04 5.25
N ALA A 71 1.61 3.48 4.30
CA ALA A 71 2.07 2.09 4.38
C ALA A 71 3.00 1.90 5.58
N ARG A 72 3.96 2.82 5.78
CA ARG A 72 4.84 2.87 6.95
C ARG A 72 4.07 2.91 8.27
N THR A 73 3.04 3.76 8.35
CA THR A 73 2.16 3.84 9.52
C THR A 73 1.47 2.49 9.77
N GLN A 74 0.91 1.87 8.73
CA GLN A 74 0.23 0.59 8.86
C GLN A 74 1.18 -0.52 9.27
N THR A 75 2.34 -0.66 8.62
CA THR A 75 3.38 -1.63 8.96
C THR A 75 3.82 -1.44 10.41
N LEU A 76 4.14 -0.21 10.84
CA LEU A 76 4.50 0.07 12.24
C LEU A 76 3.41 -0.35 13.23
N LEU A 77 2.15 -0.02 12.94
CA LEU A 77 1.04 -0.38 13.83
C LEU A 77 0.74 -1.88 13.84
N HIS A 78 1.01 -2.58 12.74
CA HIS A 78 0.94 -4.04 12.65
C HIS A 78 2.03 -4.70 13.50
N GLU A 79 3.28 -4.29 13.35
CA GLU A 79 4.40 -4.76 14.19
C GLU A 79 4.14 -4.51 15.68
N VAL A 80 3.61 -3.33 16.02
CA VAL A 80 3.26 -2.99 17.40
C VAL A 80 2.06 -3.80 17.90
N ALA A 81 1.13 -4.16 17.02
CA ALA A 81 0.01 -5.02 17.39
C ALA A 81 0.49 -6.39 17.84
N HIS A 82 1.49 -6.99 17.19
CA HIS A 82 2.11 -8.22 17.66
C HIS A 82 2.68 -8.09 19.08
N LEU A 83 3.45 -7.02 19.32
CA LEU A 83 4.04 -6.75 20.64
C LEU A 83 2.99 -6.55 21.73
N VAL A 84 1.91 -5.83 21.43
CA VAL A 84 0.82 -5.57 22.37
C VAL A 84 0.04 -6.85 22.64
N LEU A 85 -0.28 -7.62 21.61
CA LEU A 85 -1.10 -8.83 21.76
C LEU A 85 -0.32 -10.03 22.30
N GLY A 86 1.00 -9.91 22.45
CA GLY A 86 1.88 -10.98 22.95
C GLY A 86 2.10 -12.07 21.91
N HIS A 87 2.02 -11.73 20.63
CA HIS A 87 2.30 -12.66 19.55
C HIS A 87 3.79 -12.94 19.49
N LYS A 88 4.16 -14.21 19.42
CA LYS A 88 5.56 -14.62 19.20
C LYS A 88 5.85 -14.50 17.71
N VAL A 89 6.39 -13.37 17.30
CA VAL A 89 6.88 -13.16 15.93
C VAL A 89 8.34 -13.57 15.93
N ASN A 90 8.67 -14.62 15.19
CA ASN A 90 10.07 -14.98 14.97
C ASN A 90 10.40 -14.63 13.53
N VAL A 91 11.26 -13.62 13.33
CA VAL A 91 11.65 -13.05 12.01
C VAL A 91 12.21 -14.11 11.05
N LEU A 92 12.60 -15.28 11.57
CA LEU A 92 13.26 -16.37 10.84
C LEU A 92 12.39 -17.62 10.67
N HIS A 93 11.13 -17.63 11.11
CA HIS A 93 10.25 -18.77 10.87
C HIS A 93 9.30 -18.47 9.71
N GLU A 94 9.40 -19.28 8.66
CA GLU A 94 8.58 -19.21 7.44
C GLU A 94 7.09 -19.48 7.71
N ASP A 95 6.72 -19.95 8.91
CA ASP A 95 5.34 -20.28 9.29
C ASP A 95 4.87 -19.43 10.48
N VAL A 96 4.51 -18.17 10.24
CA VAL A 96 3.68 -17.45 11.21
C VAL A 96 2.23 -17.91 11.05
N ASP A 97 1.58 -18.22 12.18
CA ASP A 97 0.19 -18.64 12.20
C ASP A 97 -0.70 -17.57 11.55
N ARG A 98 -1.45 -17.97 10.52
CA ARG A 98 -2.37 -17.10 9.78
C ARG A 98 -3.42 -16.42 10.66
N GLU A 99 -3.90 -17.07 11.73
CA GLU A 99 -4.83 -16.44 12.66
C GLU A 99 -4.15 -15.30 13.42
N VAL A 100 -2.88 -15.48 13.78
CA VAL A 100 -2.04 -14.50 14.49
C VAL A 100 -1.78 -13.27 13.62
N GLU A 101 -1.40 -13.48 12.36
CA GLU A 101 -1.21 -12.41 11.37
C GLU A 101 -2.51 -11.62 11.13
N ARG A 102 -3.61 -12.33 10.87
CA ARG A 102 -4.92 -11.71 10.68
C ARG A 102 -5.37 -10.92 11.92
N GLU A 103 -5.07 -11.41 13.12
CA GLU A 103 -5.38 -10.69 14.34
C GLU A 103 -4.54 -9.41 14.49
N ALA A 104 -3.25 -9.45 14.14
CA ALA A 104 -2.37 -8.28 14.12
C ALA A 104 -2.82 -7.24 13.10
N GLU A 105 -3.23 -7.63 11.90
CA GLU A 105 -3.82 -6.74 10.89
C GLU A 105 -5.08 -6.03 11.40
N ILE A 106 -6.04 -6.78 11.96
CA ILE A 106 -7.28 -6.20 12.52
C ILE A 106 -6.94 -5.22 13.67
N ALA A 107 -5.94 -5.56 14.48
CA ALA A 107 -5.46 -4.69 15.54
C ALA A 107 -4.80 -3.42 14.98
N ALA A 108 -3.97 -3.51 13.95
CA ALA A 108 -3.38 -2.36 13.26
C ALA A 108 -4.46 -1.41 12.74
N ASP A 109 -5.50 -1.93 12.07
CA ASP A 109 -6.67 -1.15 11.62
C ASP A 109 -7.36 -0.40 12.77
N LEU A 110 -7.55 -1.07 13.91
CA LEU A 110 -8.15 -0.48 15.11
C LEU A 110 -7.27 0.62 15.71
N LEU A 111 -5.95 0.40 15.75
CA LEU A 111 -4.98 1.38 16.24
C LEU A 111 -4.93 2.59 15.30
N ALA A 112 -4.82 2.39 13.99
CA ALA A 112 -4.80 3.45 12.99
C ALA A 112 -6.07 4.32 13.09
N LEU A 113 -7.23 3.69 13.29
CA LEU A 113 -8.49 4.39 13.55
C LEU A 113 -8.46 5.24 14.81
N ARG A 114 -7.90 4.72 15.91
CA ARG A 114 -7.79 5.46 17.18
C ARG A 114 -6.86 6.65 17.01
N LEU A 115 -5.71 6.47 16.38
CA LEU A 115 -4.75 7.54 16.05
C LEU A 115 -5.41 8.64 15.20
N ALA A 116 -6.10 8.26 14.12
CA ALA A 116 -6.78 9.21 13.25
C ALA A 116 -7.91 9.98 13.97
N ARG A 117 -8.67 9.31 14.85
CA ARG A 117 -9.72 9.97 15.66
C ARG A 117 -9.12 10.97 16.65
N ALA A 118 -8.04 10.61 17.33
CA ALA A 118 -7.36 11.49 18.27
C ALA A 118 -6.86 12.77 17.56
N ALA A 119 -6.25 12.62 16.38
CA ALA A 119 -5.80 13.75 15.58
C ALA A 119 -6.95 14.69 15.16
N GLN A 120 -8.14 14.15 14.91
CA GLN A 120 -9.33 14.94 14.52
C GLN A 120 -9.99 15.70 15.67
N GLN A 121 -9.87 15.21 16.90
CA GLN A 121 -10.53 15.81 18.06
C GLN A 121 -9.79 17.03 18.62
N ARG A 122 -8.69 17.45 17.98
CA ARG A 122 -7.87 18.57 18.42
C ARG A 122 -8.63 19.92 18.31
N PRO A 123 -8.68 20.72 19.39
CA PRO A 123 -9.16 22.10 19.33
C PRO A 123 -8.33 22.92 18.35
N GLY A 124 -8.98 23.62 17.42
CA GLY A 124 -8.31 24.50 16.47
C GLY A 124 -7.62 23.81 15.28
N SER A 125 -7.69 22.48 15.15
CA SER A 125 -7.41 21.89 13.84
C SER A 125 -8.42 22.46 12.85
N PRO A 126 -7.99 22.98 11.66
CA PRO A 126 -8.90 23.06 10.53
C PRO A 126 -9.60 21.72 10.47
N ARG A 127 -10.92 21.68 10.24
CA ARG A 127 -11.63 20.43 9.95
C ARG A 127 -11.11 19.85 8.63
N SER A 128 -9.82 19.51 8.56
CA SER A 128 -9.22 18.69 7.53
C SER A 128 -9.79 17.31 7.80
N SER A 129 -10.82 17.01 7.02
CA SER A 129 -11.52 15.76 7.10
C SER A 129 -10.55 14.68 6.63
N VAL A 130 -9.78 14.07 7.54
CA VAL A 130 -9.23 12.73 7.27
C VAL A 130 -10.40 11.79 6.91
N TRP A 131 -11.61 12.10 7.40
CA TRP A 131 -12.87 11.47 6.99
C TRP A 131 -14.00 12.50 6.88
N PRO A 132 -14.71 12.64 5.73
CA PRO A 132 -15.87 13.51 5.66
C PRO A 132 -17.03 12.92 6.50
N ARG A 133 -17.76 13.80 7.19
CA ARG A 133 -19.15 13.52 7.58
C ARG A 133 -19.94 13.24 6.30
N ARG A 134 -20.87 12.27 6.32
CA ARG A 134 -21.86 12.10 5.24
C ARG A 134 -22.59 13.44 5.09
N GLY A 135 -22.25 14.21 4.06
CA GLY A 135 -23.03 15.38 3.66
C GLY A 135 -24.11 14.89 2.71
N THR A 136 -25.35 14.84 3.16
CA THR A 136 -26.53 14.50 2.37
C THR A 136 -27.01 15.73 1.58
N GLY A 137 -26.13 16.34 0.80
CA GLY A 137 -26.42 17.54 0.01
C GLY A 137 -27.02 17.21 -1.37
N PRO A 138 -28.04 17.92 -1.86
CA PRO A 138 -28.71 17.62 -3.15
C PRO A 138 -27.87 17.82 -4.44
N GLY A 139 -26.61 18.26 -4.35
CA GLY A 139 -25.70 18.47 -5.50
C GLY A 139 -24.76 17.30 -5.84
N GLU A 140 -25.00 16.11 -5.28
CA GLU A 140 -24.04 14.98 -5.28
C GLU A 140 -23.93 14.15 -6.57
N GLY A 141 -24.71 14.41 -7.61
CA GLY A 141 -24.81 13.55 -8.80
C GLY A 141 -23.48 13.34 -9.54
N SER A 142 -22.76 14.43 -9.87
CA SER A 142 -21.48 14.37 -10.58
C SER A 142 -20.34 13.85 -9.71
N GLY A 143 -20.35 14.21 -8.43
CA GLY A 143 -19.37 13.74 -7.45
C GLY A 143 -19.49 12.24 -7.16
N TRP A 144 -20.68 11.66 -7.26
CA TRP A 144 -20.87 10.21 -7.09
C TRP A 144 -20.21 9.41 -8.20
N LEU A 145 -20.38 9.82 -9.47
CA LEU A 145 -19.76 9.16 -10.62
C LEU A 145 -18.23 9.22 -10.53
N GLN A 146 -17.66 10.38 -10.22
CA GLN A 146 -16.22 10.54 -10.05
C GLN A 146 -15.66 9.65 -8.92
N ARG A 147 -16.38 9.54 -7.80
CA ARG A 147 -15.99 8.65 -6.70
C ARG A 147 -16.05 7.18 -7.09
N ARG A 148 -17.10 6.79 -7.82
CA ARG A 148 -17.25 5.41 -8.32
C ARG A 148 -16.16 5.08 -9.34
N GLN A 149 -15.82 6.02 -10.21
CA GLN A 149 -14.72 5.88 -11.17
C GLN A 149 -13.37 5.72 -10.44
N ALA A 150 -13.10 6.55 -9.43
CA ALA A 150 -11.88 6.43 -8.64
C ALA A 150 -11.77 5.08 -7.90
N ASP A 151 -12.89 4.59 -7.34
CA ASP A 151 -12.93 3.27 -6.69
C ASP A 151 -12.71 2.13 -7.69
N TRP A 152 -13.29 2.23 -8.90
CA TRP A 152 -13.04 1.30 -10.00
C TRP A 152 -11.57 1.32 -10.41
N ASP A 153 -10.99 2.51 -10.59
CA ASP A 153 -9.61 2.68 -11.00
C ASP A 153 -8.62 2.12 -9.98
N LEU A 154 -8.86 2.38 -8.70
CA LEU A 154 -8.08 1.78 -7.62
C LEU A 154 -8.19 0.25 -7.64
N HIS A 155 -9.41 -0.29 -7.80
CA HIS A 155 -9.62 -1.73 -7.86
C HIS A 155 -8.93 -2.38 -9.07
N MET A 156 -8.93 -1.72 -10.22
CA MET A 156 -8.21 -2.19 -11.41
C MET A 156 -6.70 -2.21 -11.21
N LEU A 157 -6.13 -1.18 -10.56
CA LEU A 157 -4.71 -1.16 -10.23
C LEU A 157 -4.36 -2.28 -9.26
N TRP A 158 -5.15 -2.42 -8.20
CA TRP A 158 -5.01 -3.49 -7.22
C TRP A 158 -5.03 -4.88 -7.87
N THR A 159 -6.01 -5.15 -8.75
CA THR A 159 -6.13 -6.43 -9.45
C THR A 159 -4.92 -6.69 -10.36
N THR A 160 -4.45 -5.65 -11.07
CA THR A 160 -3.25 -5.73 -11.91
C THR A 160 -2.00 -6.04 -11.08
N MET A 161 -1.84 -5.36 -9.95
CA MET A 161 -0.73 -5.57 -9.02
C MET A 161 -0.73 -6.98 -8.43
N ARG A 162 -1.88 -7.47 -7.95
CA ARG A 162 -2.02 -8.84 -7.43
C ARG A 162 -1.72 -9.91 -8.47
N ALA A 163 -2.08 -9.66 -9.73
CA ALA A 163 -1.80 -10.61 -10.81
C ALA A 163 -0.30 -10.72 -11.12
N ALA A 164 0.43 -9.60 -11.04
CA ALA A 164 1.85 -9.49 -11.36
C ALA A 164 2.78 -9.80 -10.18
N VAL A 165 2.30 -9.59 -8.95
CA VAL A 165 3.04 -9.79 -7.71
C VAL A 165 2.10 -10.51 -6.72
N PRO A 166 1.81 -11.80 -6.89
CA PRO A 166 0.88 -12.51 -6.01
C PRO A 166 1.35 -12.55 -4.55
N GLU A 167 2.66 -12.39 -4.29
CA GLU A 167 3.29 -12.50 -2.97
C GLU A 167 2.90 -11.36 -2.01
N ILE A 168 2.36 -10.24 -2.50
CA ILE A 168 1.90 -9.11 -1.67
C ILE A 168 0.48 -9.30 -1.15
N CYS A 169 -0.24 -10.30 -1.67
CA CYS A 169 -1.63 -10.48 -1.31
C CYS A 169 -1.65 -10.95 0.13
N LEU A 170 -2.19 -10.13 1.04
CA LEU A 170 -2.46 -10.60 2.39
C LEU A 170 -3.33 -11.86 2.27
N ASP A 171 -2.94 -12.91 2.98
CA ASP A 171 -3.54 -14.23 2.82
C ASP A 171 -5.07 -14.17 3.04
N GLY A 172 -5.79 -14.92 2.20
CA GLY A 172 -7.25 -15.11 2.30
C GLY A 172 -8.07 -14.42 1.20
N PRO A 173 -9.10 -15.10 0.65
CA PRO A 173 -10.10 -14.47 -0.19
C PRO A 173 -10.61 -13.15 0.42
N PRO A 174 -10.98 -12.15 -0.41
CA PRO A 174 -11.68 -10.95 0.09
C PRO A 174 -12.96 -11.27 0.87
N ASP A 175 -13.50 -12.49 0.70
CA ASP A 175 -14.68 -13.01 1.38
C ASP A 175 -14.39 -13.73 2.72
N ASP A 176 -13.13 -13.80 3.19
CA ASP A 176 -12.72 -14.44 4.46
C ASP A 176 -13.17 -13.68 5.72
N GLY A 177 -14.20 -12.84 5.59
CA GLY A 177 -14.80 -12.09 6.67
C GLY A 177 -13.92 -10.97 7.24
N TYR A 178 -12.71 -10.74 6.73
CA TYR A 178 -11.89 -9.59 7.15
C TYR A 178 -12.66 -8.28 7.00
N GLU A 179 -13.28 -8.07 5.83
CA GLU A 179 -14.06 -6.85 5.56
C GLU A 179 -15.29 -6.70 6.46
N ALA A 180 -15.90 -7.82 6.86
CA ALA A 180 -17.02 -7.85 7.79
C ALA A 180 -16.58 -7.59 9.24
N LEU A 181 -15.35 -7.96 9.59
CA LEU A 181 -14.78 -7.79 10.93
C LEU A 181 -14.02 -6.47 11.10
N SER A 182 -13.59 -5.83 10.01
CA SER A 182 -12.81 -4.61 10.07
C SER A 182 -13.67 -3.46 10.64
N PRO A 183 -13.15 -2.74 11.65
CA PRO A 183 -13.85 -1.62 12.29
C PRO A 183 -14.08 -0.43 11.36
N LEU A 184 -13.42 -0.41 10.19
CA LEU A 184 -13.59 0.62 9.17
C LEU A 184 -14.94 0.51 8.44
N GLY A 185 -15.57 -0.67 8.51
CA GLY A 185 -16.71 -1.07 7.68
C GLY A 185 -16.25 -1.53 6.29
N ALA A 186 -16.98 -2.49 5.71
CA ALA A 186 -16.54 -3.27 4.54
C ALA A 186 -15.93 -2.43 3.40
N ARG A 187 -16.60 -1.37 2.95
CA ARG A 187 -16.08 -0.53 1.85
C ARG A 187 -14.79 0.20 2.18
N ARG A 188 -14.63 0.70 3.41
CA ARG A 188 -13.43 1.45 3.81
C ARG A 188 -12.28 0.50 4.13
N ALA A 189 -12.58 -0.64 4.74
CA ALA A 189 -11.63 -1.72 4.96
C ALA A 189 -11.04 -2.20 3.64
N ARG A 190 -11.90 -2.46 2.64
CA ARG A 190 -11.49 -2.81 1.28
C ARG A 190 -10.55 -1.78 0.68
N ARG A 191 -10.94 -0.49 0.71
CA ARG A 191 -10.11 0.58 0.16
C ARG A 191 -8.77 0.70 0.89
N HIS A 192 -8.78 0.60 2.22
CA HIS A 192 -7.55 0.62 3.03
C HIS A 192 -6.60 -0.50 2.62
N ARG A 193 -7.10 -1.74 2.63
CA ARG A 193 -6.36 -2.93 2.20
C ARG A 193 -5.82 -2.79 0.78
N GLN A 194 -6.64 -2.32 -0.17
CA GLN A 194 -6.20 -2.10 -1.55
C GLN A 194 -5.02 -1.12 -1.64
N VAL A 195 -5.08 -0.01 -0.91
CA VAL A 195 -4.00 0.99 -0.94
C VAL A 195 -2.72 0.40 -0.33
N VAL A 196 -2.81 -0.31 0.80
CA VAL A 196 -1.66 -0.98 1.44
C VAL A 196 -1.05 -2.02 0.49
N GLU A 197 -1.85 -2.95 -0.02
CA GLU A 197 -1.35 -4.00 -0.93
C GLU A 197 -0.77 -3.41 -2.22
N ILE A 198 -1.35 -2.33 -2.78
CA ILE A 198 -0.73 -1.64 -3.92
C ILE A 198 0.65 -1.08 -3.55
N HIS A 199 0.84 -0.53 -2.35
CA HIS A 199 2.15 -0.03 -1.94
C HIS A 199 3.18 -1.14 -1.77
N ASP A 200 2.78 -2.27 -1.21
CA ASP A 200 3.65 -3.44 -1.12
C ASP A 200 4.01 -3.97 -2.52
N ALA A 201 3.06 -3.94 -3.47
CA ALA A 201 3.33 -4.23 -4.89
C ALA A 201 4.41 -3.33 -5.47
N LEU A 202 4.24 -2.02 -5.29
CA LEU A 202 5.15 -1.01 -5.82
C LEU A 202 6.54 -1.15 -5.21
N ARG A 203 6.63 -1.53 -3.93
CA ARG A 203 7.89 -1.86 -3.25
C ARG A 203 8.55 -3.08 -3.88
N GLN A 204 7.81 -4.16 -4.10
CA GLN A 204 8.34 -5.36 -4.74
C GLN A 204 8.69 -5.16 -6.22
N LEU A 205 8.05 -4.21 -6.92
CA LEU A 205 8.36 -3.89 -8.32
C LEU A 205 9.64 -3.07 -8.51
N ARG A 206 10.25 -2.55 -7.44
CA ARG A 206 11.45 -1.70 -7.50
C ARG A 206 12.57 -2.24 -8.39
N PRO A 207 12.93 -3.53 -8.34
CA PRO A 207 14.01 -4.05 -9.20
C PRO A 207 13.76 -3.88 -10.70
N TRP A 208 12.51 -3.67 -11.13
CA TRP A 208 12.14 -3.49 -12.53
C TRP A 208 11.91 -2.03 -12.94
N TYR A 209 11.97 -1.10 -11.98
CA TYR A 209 11.90 0.33 -12.27
C TYR A 209 13.15 0.82 -12.98
N CYS A 210 12.98 1.82 -13.84
CA CYS A 210 14.06 2.42 -14.62
C CYS A 210 13.85 3.93 -14.67
N MET A 211 14.84 4.68 -14.19
CA MET A 211 14.77 6.15 -14.13
C MET A 211 14.64 6.76 -15.53
N ASP A 212 15.26 6.15 -16.55
CA ASP A 212 15.18 6.65 -17.93
C ASP A 212 13.74 6.61 -18.48
N VAL A 213 12.94 5.59 -18.09
CA VAL A 213 11.51 5.53 -18.44
C VAL A 213 10.77 6.72 -17.83
N TYR A 214 11.04 7.01 -16.55
CA TYR A 214 10.42 8.14 -15.84
C TYR A 214 10.78 9.48 -16.50
N LEU A 215 12.08 9.73 -16.73
CA LEU A 215 12.56 10.96 -17.35
C LEU A 215 12.07 11.12 -18.80
N SER A 216 12.04 10.04 -19.57
CA SER A 216 11.47 10.02 -20.93
C SER A 216 9.99 10.41 -20.93
N ALA A 217 9.20 9.74 -20.08
CA ALA A 217 7.78 10.00 -19.92
C ALA A 217 7.50 11.44 -19.45
N GLN A 218 8.29 11.94 -18.49
CA GLN A 218 8.21 13.31 -17.99
C GLN A 218 8.48 14.32 -19.10
N GLY A 219 9.57 14.15 -19.85
CA GLY A 219 9.91 15.03 -20.98
C GLY A 219 8.85 14.99 -22.08
N ARG A 220 8.25 13.82 -22.36
CA ARG A 220 7.15 13.68 -23.31
C ARG A 220 5.89 14.42 -22.83
N ALA A 221 5.52 14.27 -21.57
CA ALA A 221 4.38 14.96 -20.97
C ALA A 221 4.56 16.48 -20.97
N GLN A 222 5.76 16.98 -20.65
CA GLN A 222 6.10 18.40 -20.70
C GLN A 222 6.02 18.97 -22.12
N ARG A 223 6.51 18.26 -23.14
CA ARG A 223 6.37 18.68 -24.55
C ARG A 223 4.92 18.78 -25.01
N ASN A 224 4.02 17.99 -24.40
CA ASN A 224 2.58 18.07 -24.62
C ASN A 224 1.89 19.15 -23.73
N ARG A 225 2.67 19.98 -23.04
CA ARG A 225 2.19 21.11 -22.22
C ARG A 225 1.17 20.72 -21.13
N LEU A 226 1.30 19.51 -20.59
CA LEU A 226 0.52 19.08 -19.44
C LEU A 226 0.94 19.88 -18.19
N ASP A 227 0.03 20.06 -17.25
CA ASP A 227 0.34 20.67 -15.96
C ASP A 227 1.29 19.79 -15.13
N ALA A 228 1.94 20.37 -14.12
CA ALA A 228 2.97 19.69 -13.33
C ALA A 228 2.47 18.42 -12.61
N GLU A 229 1.22 18.40 -12.15
CA GLU A 229 0.64 17.22 -11.49
C GLU A 229 0.38 16.10 -12.50
N SER A 230 -0.17 16.44 -13.67
CA SER A 230 -0.35 15.50 -14.78
C SER A 230 0.98 14.96 -15.30
N VAL A 231 2.00 15.80 -15.48
CA VAL A 231 3.35 15.39 -15.88
C VAL A 231 3.90 14.32 -14.96
N ARG A 232 3.87 14.57 -13.64
CA ARG A 232 4.34 13.62 -12.64
C ARG A 232 3.52 12.32 -12.67
N THR A 233 2.18 12.43 -12.73
CA THR A 233 1.28 11.26 -12.78
C THR A 233 1.57 10.38 -14.00
N ILE A 234 1.80 10.98 -15.17
CA ILE A 234 2.16 10.24 -16.40
C ILE A 234 3.52 9.55 -16.25
N ALA A 235 4.52 10.26 -15.71
CA ALA A 235 5.86 9.70 -15.55
C ALA A 235 5.89 8.50 -14.60
N GLU A 236 5.21 8.62 -13.46
CA GLU A 236 5.04 7.52 -12.51
C GLU A 236 4.25 6.34 -13.11
N ALA A 237 3.12 6.62 -13.77
CA ALA A 237 2.30 5.59 -14.41
C ALA A 237 3.08 4.82 -15.50
N ALA A 238 3.91 5.50 -16.28
CA ALA A 238 4.77 4.88 -17.28
C ALA A 238 5.84 3.98 -16.64
N GLY A 239 6.50 4.46 -15.59
CA GLY A 239 7.46 3.65 -14.82
C GLY A 239 6.84 2.37 -14.25
N ILE A 240 5.65 2.49 -13.63
CA ILE A 240 4.88 1.35 -13.10
C ILE A 240 4.52 0.36 -14.22
N ALA A 241 3.97 0.85 -15.32
CA ALA A 241 3.50 0.00 -16.41
C ALA A 241 4.65 -0.77 -17.08
N VAL A 242 5.81 -0.13 -17.28
CA VAL A 242 7.00 -0.79 -17.82
C VAL A 242 7.56 -1.80 -16.81
N ALA A 243 7.65 -1.45 -15.52
CA ALA A 243 8.13 -2.36 -14.47
C ALA A 243 7.26 -3.63 -14.37
N LEU A 244 5.93 -3.47 -14.35
CA LEU A 244 4.97 -4.57 -14.38
C LEU A 244 5.19 -5.49 -15.58
N ARG A 245 5.32 -4.90 -16.78
CA ARG A 245 5.53 -5.66 -18.02
C ARG A 245 6.83 -6.45 -17.98
N ARG A 246 7.91 -5.86 -17.47
CA ARG A 246 9.21 -6.52 -17.30
C ARG A 246 9.12 -7.69 -16.33
N LYS A 247 8.50 -7.49 -15.16
CA LYS A 247 8.30 -8.56 -14.17
C LYS A 247 7.48 -9.71 -14.75
N ILE A 248 6.35 -9.41 -15.41
CA ILE A 248 5.49 -10.42 -16.06
C ILE A 248 6.24 -11.17 -17.16
N ALA A 249 7.13 -10.51 -17.90
CA ALA A 249 7.95 -11.12 -18.93
C ALA A 249 9.13 -11.96 -18.37
N GLY A 250 9.28 -12.05 -17.04
CA GLY A 250 10.38 -12.79 -16.40
C GLY A 250 11.74 -12.11 -16.55
N ALA A 251 11.78 -10.80 -16.80
CA ALA A 251 13.02 -10.05 -16.86
C ALA A 251 13.77 -10.14 -15.54
N ALA A 252 15.10 -10.22 -15.58
CA ALA A 252 15.91 -10.02 -14.38
C ALA A 252 15.68 -8.59 -13.86
N GLY A 253 15.30 -8.47 -12.59
CA GLY A 253 15.28 -7.19 -11.90
C GLY A 253 16.68 -6.80 -11.47
N ASP A 254 16.98 -5.50 -11.45
CA ASP A 254 18.20 -4.96 -10.86
C ASP A 254 17.97 -4.71 -9.36
N ILE A 255 18.45 -5.65 -8.53
CA ILE A 255 18.34 -5.58 -7.07
C ILE A 255 19.20 -4.43 -6.51
N GLN A 256 20.21 -3.99 -7.26
CA GLN A 256 21.13 -2.91 -6.89
C GLN A 256 20.75 -1.56 -7.48
N ALA A 257 19.70 -1.49 -8.30
CA ALA A 257 19.23 -0.23 -8.85
C ALA A 257 19.02 0.72 -7.68
N PRO A 258 19.73 1.88 -7.66
CA PRO A 258 19.59 2.84 -6.58
C PRO A 258 18.10 3.09 -6.43
N HIS A 259 17.61 3.05 -5.19
CA HIS A 259 16.22 3.34 -4.87
C HIS A 259 15.88 4.63 -5.61
N ALA A 260 15.23 4.52 -6.77
CA ALA A 260 14.73 5.66 -7.50
C ALA A 260 13.80 6.27 -6.50
N GLU A 261 14.24 7.38 -5.86
CA GLU A 261 13.62 8.00 -4.69
C GLU A 261 12.13 7.88 -4.91
N ALA A 262 11.52 6.91 -4.21
CA ALA A 262 10.24 6.38 -4.69
C ALA A 262 9.32 7.59 -4.68
N CYS A 263 8.88 8.01 -5.87
CA CYS A 263 8.11 9.23 -6.09
C CYS A 263 6.73 9.03 -5.44
N MET A 264 6.71 9.02 -4.11
CA MET A 264 5.69 8.37 -3.27
C MET A 264 5.69 9.03 -1.87
N ASP A 265 5.91 10.36 -1.83
CA ASP A 265 5.43 11.17 -0.71
C ASP A 265 3.90 11.17 -0.75
N LEU A 266 3.32 10.14 -0.14
CA LEU A 266 1.88 10.02 -0.02
C LEU A 266 1.38 10.70 1.23
N PRO A 267 0.22 11.36 1.16
CA PRO A 267 -0.37 11.98 2.35
C PRO A 267 -0.66 10.89 3.39
N ALA A 268 -0.49 11.22 4.66
CA ALA A 268 -0.84 10.38 5.82
C ALA A 268 -2.35 10.01 5.92
N SER A 269 -3.16 10.28 4.89
CA SER A 269 -4.60 10.03 4.88
C SER A 269 -5.01 9.14 3.70
N LEU A 270 -5.89 8.17 3.99
CA LEU A 270 -6.31 7.13 3.04
C LEU A 270 -6.94 7.70 1.77
N ARG A 271 -7.77 8.75 1.87
CA ARG A 271 -8.51 9.27 0.72
C ARG A 271 -7.60 9.88 -0.34
N PRO A 272 -6.71 10.84 -0.03
CA PRO A 272 -5.73 11.34 -0.99
C PRO A 272 -4.85 10.25 -1.58
N ALA A 273 -4.40 9.29 -0.76
CA ALA A 273 -3.61 8.16 -1.24
C ALA A 273 -4.38 7.32 -2.28
N ALA A 274 -5.61 6.92 -1.95
CA ALA A 274 -6.50 6.19 -2.86
C ALA A 274 -6.79 6.98 -4.16
N HIS A 275 -7.04 8.29 -4.06
CA HIS A 275 -7.27 9.13 -5.24
C HIS A 275 -6.04 9.20 -6.15
N ARG A 276 -4.84 9.33 -5.58
CA ARG A 276 -3.60 9.35 -6.36
C ARG A 276 -3.37 8.03 -7.08
N LEU A 277 -3.52 6.90 -6.37
CA LEU A 277 -3.42 5.56 -6.96
C LEU A 277 -4.48 5.33 -8.06
N ALA A 278 -5.70 5.82 -7.86
CA ALA A 278 -6.74 5.78 -8.88
C ALA A 278 -6.32 6.57 -10.15
N ARG A 279 -5.73 7.76 -10.00
CA ARG A 279 -5.22 8.53 -11.15
C ARG A 279 -4.06 7.84 -11.87
N LEU A 280 -3.16 7.18 -11.13
CA LEU A 280 -2.10 6.38 -11.73
C LEU A 280 -2.69 5.24 -12.57
N SER A 281 -3.66 4.50 -12.03
CA SER A 281 -4.40 3.46 -12.76
C SER A 281 -5.05 4.02 -14.02
N HIS A 282 -5.73 5.17 -13.89
CA HIS A 282 -6.37 5.83 -15.01
C HIS A 282 -5.37 6.20 -16.10
N ALA A 283 -4.25 6.83 -15.73
CA ALA A 283 -3.17 7.18 -16.64
C ALA A 283 -2.56 5.93 -17.32
N MET A 284 -2.32 4.84 -16.58
CA MET A 284 -1.79 3.60 -17.12
C MET A 284 -2.66 3.00 -18.22
N ARG A 285 -3.99 3.10 -18.08
CA ARG A 285 -4.93 2.48 -19.03
C ARG A 285 -5.32 3.39 -20.19
N HIS A 286 -5.35 4.70 -19.97
CA HIS A 286 -5.97 5.64 -20.90
C HIS A 286 -5.01 6.67 -21.49
N SER A 287 -3.80 6.85 -20.95
CA SER A 287 -2.86 7.82 -21.48
C SER A 287 -2.12 7.27 -22.71
N PRO A 288 -2.22 7.93 -23.88
CA PRO A 288 -1.41 7.55 -25.04
C PRO A 288 0.10 7.74 -24.80
N LEU A 289 0.49 8.64 -23.88
CA LEU A 289 1.88 8.84 -23.52
C LEU A 289 2.44 7.64 -22.76
N VAL A 290 1.67 7.06 -21.82
CA VAL A 290 2.07 5.85 -21.10
C VAL A 290 2.18 4.67 -22.07
N THR A 291 1.23 4.52 -22.99
CA THR A 291 1.27 3.49 -24.05
C THR A 291 2.53 3.62 -24.91
N ALA A 292 2.92 4.84 -25.29
CA ALA A 292 4.13 5.08 -26.07
C ALA A 292 5.40 4.64 -25.31
N GLU A 293 5.51 4.93 -24.01
CA GLU A 293 6.63 4.49 -23.20
C GLU A 293 6.64 2.96 -23.04
N VAL A 294 5.48 2.33 -22.81
CA VAL A 294 5.40 0.85 -22.74
C VAL A 294 5.83 0.21 -24.07
N ALA A 295 5.49 0.79 -25.22
CA ALA A 295 5.91 0.28 -26.53
C ALA A 295 7.42 0.44 -26.75
N GLN A 296 7.97 1.60 -26.36
CA GLN A 296 9.40 1.92 -26.50
C GLN A 296 10.26 1.05 -25.59
N TRP A 297 9.88 0.90 -24.32
CA TRP A 297 10.72 0.28 -23.29
C TRP A 297 10.36 -1.18 -22.99
N GLY A 298 9.17 -1.62 -23.41
CA GLY A 298 8.66 -2.97 -23.17
C GLY A 298 9.20 -4.04 -24.12
N SER A 299 9.85 -3.64 -25.22
CA SER A 299 10.46 -4.53 -26.24
C SER A 299 11.94 -4.82 -25.98
N VAL A 300 12.63 -3.96 -25.22
CA VAL A 300 14.07 -4.05 -24.94
C VAL A 300 14.43 -5.29 -24.10
N VAL A 301 13.43 -5.91 -23.46
CA VAL A 301 13.64 -6.94 -22.44
C VAL A 301 13.65 -8.37 -22.98
N THR A 302 13.12 -8.62 -24.17
CA THR A 302 12.92 -9.99 -24.63
C THR A 302 13.70 -10.38 -25.88
N GLY A 303 14.32 -9.44 -26.61
CA GLY A 303 14.78 -9.73 -27.98
C GLY A 303 13.66 -10.30 -28.88
N ALA A 304 12.41 -10.25 -28.41
CA ALA A 304 11.24 -10.90 -28.96
C ALA A 304 10.12 -9.87 -29.08
N ARG A 305 9.26 -10.06 -30.08
CA ARG A 305 8.22 -9.11 -30.47
C ARG A 305 7.37 -8.62 -29.28
N PRO A 306 6.98 -7.33 -29.25
CA PRO A 306 6.17 -6.78 -28.16
C PRO A 306 4.76 -7.38 -28.15
N ALA A 307 4.42 -8.12 -27.09
CA ALA A 307 3.02 -8.47 -26.79
C ALA A 307 2.22 -7.22 -26.36
N THR A 308 0.92 -7.18 -26.63
CA THR A 308 0.06 -6.05 -26.22
C THR A 308 -0.56 -6.30 -24.84
N LEU A 309 -0.90 -5.23 -24.10
CA LEU A 309 -1.46 -5.31 -22.74
C LEU A 309 -2.80 -6.09 -22.68
N ILE A 310 -3.48 -6.24 -23.82
CA ILE A 310 -4.73 -7.00 -24.00
C ILE A 310 -4.47 -8.52 -23.97
N GLU A 311 -3.34 -8.98 -24.51
CA GLU A 311 -3.00 -10.42 -24.58
C GLU A 311 -2.70 -11.02 -23.20
N LEU A 312 -2.26 -10.21 -22.24
CA LEU A 312 -2.00 -10.62 -20.86
C LEU A 312 -3.29 -10.91 -20.07
N GLN A 313 -4.44 -10.35 -20.48
CA GLN A 313 -5.73 -10.62 -19.83
C GLN A 313 -6.30 -12.00 -20.22
N THR A 314 -5.85 -12.59 -21.33
CA THR A 314 -6.44 -13.81 -21.89
C THR A 314 -5.74 -15.10 -21.45
N GLN A 315 -4.55 -15.03 -20.86
CA GLN A 315 -3.69 -16.21 -20.62
C GLN A 315 -3.88 -16.92 -19.27
N ARG A 316 -4.83 -16.51 -18.42
CA ARG A 316 -5.13 -17.22 -17.15
C ARG A 316 -6.60 -17.63 -17.06
N ALA A 317 -6.96 -18.67 -17.82
CA ALA A 317 -8.01 -19.59 -17.41
C ALA A 317 -7.38 -20.99 -17.36
N PRO A 318 -7.19 -21.61 -16.18
CA PRO A 318 -6.76 -23.00 -16.13
C PRO A 318 -7.84 -23.85 -16.80
N LYS A 319 -7.44 -24.67 -17.79
CA LYS A 319 -8.29 -25.75 -18.28
C LYS A 319 -8.56 -26.67 -17.09
N LEU A 320 -9.75 -26.57 -16.51
CA LEU A 320 -10.28 -27.60 -15.62
C LEU A 320 -10.40 -28.88 -16.46
N SER A 321 -9.40 -29.74 -16.33
CA SER A 321 -9.46 -31.11 -16.80
C SER A 321 -10.58 -31.81 -16.03
N ARG A 322 -11.71 -32.04 -16.70
CA ARG A 322 -12.71 -33.01 -16.24
C ARG A 322 -12.06 -34.39 -16.29
N ALA A 323 -11.69 -34.93 -15.13
CA ALA A 323 -11.48 -36.35 -14.98
C ALA A 323 -12.87 -37.04 -15.03
N ALA A 324 -12.99 -38.02 -15.93
CA ALA A 324 -14.06 -39.01 -15.98
C ALA A 324 -13.63 -40.24 -15.20
#